data_AF-A0A922J8V6-F1
#
_entry.id   AF-A0A922J8V6-F1
#
_cell.length_a   1.000
_cell.length_b   1.000
_cell.length_c   1.000
_cell.angle_alpha   90.00
_cell.angle_beta   90.00
_cell.angle_gamma   90.00
#
_symmetry.space_group_name_H-M   'P 1'
#
loop_
_entity.id
_entity.type
_entity.pdbx_description
1 polymer ?
#
loop_
_entity_poly.entity_id
_entity_poly.type
_entity_poly.pdbx_seq_one_letter_code
_entity_poly.pdbx_strand_id
1 'polypeptide(L)'
;MKLVFIASSAAIVWCMQRHRVVRRSYDKELDTFRHYFLIAASFALALLVNEKFTFQEIFWAFSIYLEAVAILPQLVLLQRSGNVDNLTGQYVFFLGAYRAFYILNWIYRYFKEPHFSRWIACISGLVQTALYADFFYYYYISWKSNTKLKLPA
;
A
#
# COMPACT_ATOMS: atom_id res chain seq x y z
N MET A 1 -10.58 -17.08 1.67
CA MET A 1 -9.63 -15.99 1.96
C MET A 1 -10.27 -14.61 2.10
N LYS A 2 -11.22 -14.20 1.24
CA LYS A 2 -11.83 -12.84 1.33
C LYS A 2 -12.42 -12.50 2.71
N LEU A 3 -13.16 -13.42 3.33
CA LEU A 3 -13.75 -13.21 4.66
C LEU A 3 -12.70 -12.99 5.75
N VAL A 4 -11.60 -13.76 5.72
CA VAL A 4 -10.50 -13.60 6.69
C VAL A 4 -9.85 -12.24 6.54
N PHE A 5 -9.61 -11.78 5.31
CA PHE A 5 -9.01 -10.48 5.03
C PHE A 5 -9.89 -9.30 5.49
N ILE A 6 -11.20 -9.39 5.24
CA ILE A 6 -12.15 -8.37 5.67
C ILE A 6 -12.27 -8.36 7.20
N ALA A 7 -12.40 -9.54 7.81
CA ALA A 7 -12.53 -9.66 9.26
C ALA A 7 -11.26 -9.18 10.00
N SER A 8 -10.07 -9.55 9.52
CA SER A 8 -8.82 -9.10 10.12
C SER A 8 -8.60 -7.60 9.95
N SER A 9 -8.88 -7.04 8.77
CA SER A 9 -8.78 -5.60 8.53
C SER A 9 -9.76 -4.80 9.41
N ALA A 10 -11.00 -5.27 9.53
CA ALA A 10 -11.99 -4.66 10.41
C ALA A 10 -11.58 -4.76 11.90
N ALA A 11 -11.01 -5.90 12.31
CA ALA A 11 -10.51 -6.09 13.66
C ALA A 11 -9.34 -5.13 13.98
N ILE A 12 -8.42 -4.93 13.03
CA ILE A 12 -7.31 -3.98 13.18
C ILE A 12 -7.85 -2.55 13.37
N VAL A 13 -8.77 -2.12 12.51
CA VAL A 13 -9.38 -0.77 12.62
C VAL A 13 -10.12 -0.62 13.95
N TRP A 14 -10.87 -1.64 14.36
CA TRP A 14 -11.57 -1.64 15.65
C TRP A 14 -10.58 -1.55 16.82
N CYS A 15 -9.48 -2.30 16.78
CA CYS A 15 -8.43 -2.23 17.79
C CYS A 15 -7.82 -0.83 17.86
N MET A 16 -7.48 -0.21 16.73
CA MET A 16 -6.91 1.14 16.73
C MET A 16 -7.89 2.20 17.25
N GLN A 17 -9.18 2.11 16.90
CA GLN A 17 -10.16 3.14 17.22
C GLN A 17 -10.83 2.97 18.60
N ARG A 18 -11.11 1.73 19.01
CA ARG A 18 -11.96 1.42 20.16
C ARG A 18 -11.19 0.81 21.33
N HIS A 19 -10.11 0.08 21.08
CA HIS A 19 -9.37 -0.56 22.17
C HIS A 19 -8.61 0.49 23.01
N ARG A 20 -8.90 0.51 24.32
CA ARG A 20 -8.48 1.59 25.24
C ARG A 20 -6.96 1.74 25.35
N VAL A 21 -6.22 0.64 25.21
CA VAL A 21 -4.74 0.63 25.30
C VAL A 21 -4.12 1.16 24.01
N VAL A 22 -4.56 0.63 22.85
CA VAL A 22 -3.97 0.97 21.54
C VAL A 22 -4.31 2.39 21.13
N ARG A 23 -5.53 2.85 21.41
CA ARG A 23 -5.95 4.22 21.14
C ARG A 23 -5.13 5.27 21.90
N ARG A 24 -4.62 4.94 23.08
CA ARG A 24 -3.75 5.85 23.86
C ARG A 24 -2.34 5.95 23.30
N SER A 25 -1.85 4.86 22.70
CA SER A 25 -0.55 4.81 22.02
C SER A 25 -0.58 5.40 20.60
N TYR A 26 -1.77 5.70 20.05
CA TYR A 26 -1.91 6.28 18.72
C TYR A 26 -1.61 7.77 18.73
N ASP A 27 -0.55 8.16 18.04
CA ASP A 27 -0.12 9.54 17.89
C ASP A 27 -0.80 10.19 16.68
N LYS A 28 -1.77 11.06 16.97
CA LYS A 28 -2.54 11.81 15.95
C LYS A 28 -1.75 12.92 15.28
N GLU A 29 -0.70 13.42 15.93
CA GLU A 29 0.07 14.56 15.40
C GLU A 29 0.99 14.13 14.26
N LEU A 30 1.42 12.86 14.25
CA LEU A 30 2.21 12.29 13.19
C LEU A 30 1.36 11.91 11.96
N ASP A 31 0.12 11.45 12.17
CA ASP A 31 -0.80 10.97 11.13
C ASP A 31 -1.68 12.09 10.51
N THR A 32 -1.04 13.15 10.00
CA THR A 32 -1.78 14.27 9.37
C THR A 32 -2.06 14.05 7.87
N PHE A 33 -1.87 12.84 7.37
CA PHE A 33 -1.96 12.59 5.93
C PHE A 33 -3.42 12.66 5.46
N ARG A 34 -3.68 13.51 4.46
CA ARG A 34 -5.04 13.74 3.92
C ARG A 34 -5.43 12.63 2.95
N HIS A 35 -5.76 11.46 3.49
CA HIS A 35 -6.12 10.25 2.74
C HIS A 35 -7.33 10.44 1.79
N TYR A 36 -8.20 11.41 2.04
CA TYR A 36 -9.30 11.77 1.13
C TYR A 36 -8.84 12.11 -0.28
N PHE A 37 -7.66 12.74 -0.44
CA PHE A 37 -7.12 13.04 -1.76
C PHE A 37 -6.74 11.77 -2.53
N LEU A 38 -6.21 10.75 -1.85
CA LEU A 38 -5.89 9.48 -2.48
C LEU A 38 -7.16 8.77 -2.94
N ILE A 39 -8.19 8.75 -2.09
CA ILE A 39 -9.48 8.13 -2.43
C ILE A 39 -10.11 8.84 -3.64
N ALA A 40 -10.15 10.17 -3.63
CA ALA A 40 -10.70 10.95 -4.72
C ALA A 40 -9.89 10.78 -6.02
N ALA A 41 -8.56 10.82 -5.94
CA ALA A 41 -7.68 10.63 -7.09
C ALA A 41 -7.80 9.22 -7.68
N SER A 42 -7.80 8.17 -6.85
CA SER A 42 -7.99 6.79 -7.31
C SER A 42 -9.37 6.56 -7.92
N PHE A 43 -10.41 7.21 -7.38
CA PHE A 43 -11.76 7.13 -7.94
C PHE A 43 -11.86 7.86 -9.29
N ALA A 44 -11.31 9.07 -9.40
CA ALA A 44 -11.23 9.80 -10.66
C ALA A 44 -10.45 9.00 -11.72
N LEU A 45 -9.32 8.41 -11.33
CA LEU A 45 -8.51 7.57 -12.22
C LEU A 45 -9.27 6.32 -12.67
N ALA A 46 -10.05 5.69 -11.80
CA ALA A 46 -10.91 4.55 -12.16
C ALA A 46 -12.02 4.91 -13.15
N LEU A 47 -12.55 6.14 -13.08
CA LEU A 47 -13.54 6.62 -14.05
C LEU A 47 -12.92 6.98 -15.41
N LEU A 48 -11.70 7.53 -15.42
CA LEU A 48 -11.00 7.91 -16.65
C LEU A 48 -10.35 6.71 -17.35
N VAL A 49 -9.77 5.80 -16.57
CA VAL A 49 -8.96 4.67 -17.04
C VAL A 49 -9.58 3.37 -16.54
N ASN A 50 -10.58 2.90 -17.29
CA ASN A 50 -11.21 1.59 -17.13
C ASN A 50 -11.13 0.79 -18.43
N GLU A 51 -11.13 -0.54 -18.34
CA GLU A 51 -11.18 -1.41 -19.53
C GLU A 51 -12.60 -1.45 -20.12
N LYS A 52 -13.63 -1.36 -19.28
CA LYS A 52 -15.04 -1.28 -19.67
C LYS A 52 -15.79 -0.36 -18.72
N PHE A 53 -16.68 0.47 -19.24
CA PHE A 53 -17.61 1.29 -18.46
C PHE A 53 -18.76 0.46 -17.87
N THR A 54 -18.44 -0.57 -17.10
CA THR A 54 -19.41 -1.29 -16.25
C THR A 54 -19.11 -0.97 -14.80
N PHE A 55 -20.15 -0.91 -13.97
CA PHE A 55 -19.98 -0.63 -12.54
C PHE A 55 -18.97 -1.58 -11.89
N GLN A 56 -19.03 -2.87 -12.22
CA GLN A 56 -18.12 -3.87 -11.67
C GLN A 56 -16.65 -3.61 -12.04
N GLU A 57 -16.36 -3.23 -13.28
CA GLU A 57 -14.99 -2.93 -13.72
C GLU A 57 -14.47 -1.62 -13.13
N ILE A 58 -15.32 -0.60 -12.99
CA ILE A 58 -14.94 0.66 -12.34
C ILE A 58 -14.56 0.42 -10.88
N PHE A 59 -15.38 -0.33 -10.12
CA PHE A 59 -15.05 -0.67 -8.72
C PHE A 59 -13.83 -1.58 -8.62
N TRP A 60 -13.62 -2.46 -9.59
CA TRP A 60 -12.42 -3.29 -9.64
C TRP A 60 -11.17 -2.44 -9.90
N ALA A 61 -11.16 -1.58 -10.92
CA ALA A 61 -10.06 -0.66 -11.20
C ALA A 61 -9.79 0.28 -10.03
N PHE A 62 -10.84 0.82 -9.41
CA PHE A 62 -10.74 1.62 -8.19
C PHE A 62 -10.04 0.87 -7.06
N SER A 63 -10.40 -0.39 -6.82
CA SER A 63 -9.77 -1.20 -5.77
C SER A 63 -8.27 -1.41 -6.03
N ILE A 64 -7.88 -1.59 -7.29
CA ILE A 64 -6.49 -1.79 -7.71
C ILE A 64 -5.68 -0.49 -7.58
N TYR A 65 -6.22 0.66 -7.99
CA TYR A 65 -5.53 1.94 -7.87
C TYR A 65 -5.42 2.38 -6.41
N LEU A 66 -6.49 2.21 -5.63
CA LEU A 66 -6.49 2.56 -4.21
C LEU A 66 -5.48 1.69 -3.45
N GLU A 67 -5.40 0.40 -3.76
CA GLU A 67 -4.43 -0.50 -3.12
C GLU A 67 -2.98 -0.08 -3.36
N ALA A 68 -2.64 0.43 -4.56
CA ALA A 68 -1.30 0.90 -4.85
C ALA A 68 -0.87 2.09 -3.98
N VAL A 69 -1.79 3.02 -3.71
CA VAL A 69 -1.51 4.25 -2.96
C VAL A 69 -1.86 4.16 -1.47
N ALA A 70 -2.62 3.15 -1.05
CA ALA A 70 -3.11 3.01 0.33
C ALA A 70 -2.00 2.89 1.39
N ILE A 71 -0.79 2.49 0.99
CA ILE A 71 0.35 2.38 1.89
C ILE A 71 0.98 3.76 2.21
N LEU A 72 0.78 4.78 1.37
CA LEU A 72 1.42 6.10 1.50
C LEU A 72 1.26 6.76 2.87
N PRO A 73 0.06 6.81 3.50
CA PRO A 73 -0.09 7.40 4.83
C PRO A 73 0.81 6.74 5.87
N GLN A 74 0.91 5.40 5.83
CA GLN A 74 1.75 4.62 6.73
C GLN A 74 3.24 4.90 6.49
N LEU A 75 3.67 5.03 5.23
CA LEU A 75 5.06 5.36 4.90
C LEU A 75 5.44 6.76 5.39
N VAL A 76 4.56 7.75 5.19
CA VAL A 76 4.76 9.13 5.66
C VAL A 76 4.80 9.20 7.19
N LEU A 77 3.97 8.43 7.87
CA LEU A 77 4.00 8.31 9.33
C LEU A 77 5.35 7.78 9.82
N LEU A 78 5.86 6.71 9.19
CA LEU A 78 7.17 6.13 9.56
C LEU A 78 8.32 7.10 9.30
N GLN A 79 8.27 7.84 8.20
CA GLN A 79 9.24 8.90 7.93
C GLN A 79 9.23 9.98 9.02
N ARG A 80 8.05 10.47 9.40
CA ARG A 80 7.91 11.55 10.39
C ARG A 80 8.32 11.11 11.80
N SER A 81 7.96 9.89 12.18
CA SER A 81 8.41 9.27 13.42
C SER A 81 9.95 9.20 13.47
N GLY A 82 10.58 8.93 12.32
CA GLY A 82 12.04 8.81 12.20
C GLY A 82 12.62 7.61 12.96
N ASN A 83 11.77 6.82 13.62
CA ASN A 83 12.08 5.56 14.26
C ASN A 83 11.22 4.47 13.63
N VAL A 84 11.87 3.44 13.10
CA VAL A 84 11.20 2.27 12.55
C VAL A 84 11.54 1.10 13.44
N ASP A 85 10.54 0.64 14.20
CA ASP A 85 10.68 -0.56 15.01
C ASP A 85 10.98 -1.76 14.11
N ASN A 86 11.83 -2.68 14.58
CA ASN A 86 12.19 -3.90 13.85
C ASN A 86 10.96 -4.69 13.39
N LEU A 87 9.89 -4.73 14.20
CA LEU A 87 8.64 -5.40 13.86
C LEU A 87 7.94 -4.75 12.67
N THR A 88 7.88 -3.41 12.64
CA THR A 88 7.26 -2.66 11.54
C THR A 88 8.10 -2.78 10.26
N GLY A 89 9.43 -2.79 10.37
CA GLY A 89 10.33 -3.06 9.25
C GLY A 89 10.08 -4.45 8.64
N GLN A 90 9.99 -5.50 9.46
CA GLN A 90 9.65 -6.86 9.01
C GLN A 90 8.26 -6.93 8.38
N TYR A 91 7.26 -6.26 8.95
CA TYR A 91 5.92 -6.20 8.38
C TYR A 91 5.93 -5.61 6.96
N VAL A 92 6.58 -4.45 6.77
CA VAL A 92 6.68 -3.82 5.45
C VAL A 92 7.48 -4.71 4.49
N PHE A 93 8.54 -5.37 4.97
CA PHE A 93 9.32 -6.34 4.19
C PHE A 93 8.48 -7.49 3.65
N PHE A 94 7.70 -8.17 4.50
CA PHE A 94 6.83 -9.26 4.05
C PHE A 94 5.73 -8.76 3.10
N LEU A 95 5.20 -7.55 3.34
CA LEU A 95 4.21 -6.93 2.45
C LEU A 95 4.80 -6.65 1.06
N GLY A 96 6.04 -6.16 1.00
CA GLY A 96 6.79 -5.98 -0.24
C GLY A 96 7.12 -7.30 -0.95
N ALA A 97 7.56 -8.32 -0.21
CA ALA A 97 7.87 -9.64 -0.74
C ALA A 97 6.62 -10.31 -1.36
N TYR A 98 5.47 -10.22 -0.68
CA TYR A 98 4.18 -10.64 -1.22
C TYR A 98 3.90 -10.01 -2.59
N ARG A 99 4.17 -8.70 -2.77
CA ARG A 99 3.99 -8.00 -4.05
C ARG A 99 4.99 -8.45 -5.11
N ALA A 100 6.25 -8.64 -4.76
CA ALA A 100 7.27 -9.15 -5.68
C ALA A 100 6.85 -10.51 -6.26
N PHE A 101 6.32 -11.42 -5.42
CA PHE A 101 5.78 -12.69 -5.89
C PHE A 101 4.56 -12.55 -6.81
N TYR A 102 3.71 -11.53 -6.61
CA TYR A 102 2.61 -11.23 -7.53
C TYR A 102 3.11 -10.79 -8.90
N ILE A 103 4.15 -9.95 -8.97
CA ILE A 103 4.75 -9.54 -10.24
C ILE A 103 5.35 -10.75 -10.97
N LEU A 104 6.08 -11.62 -10.26
CA LEU A 104 6.60 -12.86 -10.82
C LEU A 104 5.48 -13.77 -11.35
N ASN A 105 4.35 -13.83 -10.63
CA ASN A 105 3.17 -14.56 -11.10
C ASN A 105 2.58 -13.96 -12.38
N TRP A 106 2.52 -12.63 -12.51
CA TRP A 106 2.05 -11.99 -13.74
C TRP A 106 2.99 -12.26 -14.92
N ILE A 107 4.30 -12.20 -14.71
CA ILE A 107 5.30 -12.56 -15.74
C ILE A 107 5.07 -14.01 -16.19
N TYR A 108 4.91 -14.94 -15.25
CA TYR A 108 4.63 -16.34 -15.57
C TYR A 108 3.34 -16.50 -16.39
N ARG A 109 2.25 -15.83 -15.99
CA ARG A 109 0.97 -15.89 -16.69
C ARG A 109 1.01 -15.23 -18.06
N TYR A 110 1.78 -14.15 -18.22
CA TYR A 110 1.98 -13.50 -19.52
C TYR A 110 2.61 -14.45 -20.55
N PHE A 111 3.56 -15.29 -20.14
CA PHE A 111 4.17 -16.28 -21.04
C PHE A 111 3.29 -17.51 -21.31
N LYS A 112 2.37 -17.85 -20.39
CA LYS A 112 1.54 -19.06 -20.47
C LYS A 112 0.15 -18.83 -21.06
N GLU A 113 -0.42 -17.63 -20.94
CA GLU A 113 -1.79 -17.32 -21.34
C GLU A 113 -1.83 -16.32 -22.52
N PRO A 114 -2.39 -16.68 -23.70
CA PRO A 114 -2.38 -15.83 -24.89
C PRO A 114 -3.30 -14.58 -24.81
N HIS A 115 -4.15 -14.46 -23.79
CA HIS A 115 -5.10 -13.34 -23.61
C HIS A 115 -4.95 -12.65 -22.25
N PHE A 116 -3.72 -12.27 -21.86
CA PHE A 116 -3.50 -11.55 -20.60
C PHE A 116 -3.88 -10.06 -20.70
N SER A 117 -5.19 -9.77 -20.71
CA SER A 117 -5.75 -8.41 -20.72
C SER A 117 -5.95 -7.88 -19.30
N ARG A 118 -4.86 -7.64 -18.56
CA ARG A 118 -4.91 -6.98 -17.23
C ARG A 118 -3.78 -5.97 -17.07
N TRP A 119 -3.64 -5.09 -18.06
CA TRP A 119 -2.58 -4.09 -18.09
C TRP A 119 -2.69 -3.09 -16.92
N ILE A 120 -3.93 -2.77 -16.50
CA ILE A 120 -4.21 -1.92 -15.33
C ILE A 120 -3.56 -2.47 -14.06
N ALA A 121 -3.70 -3.77 -13.81
CA ALA A 121 -3.10 -4.43 -12.65
C ALA A 121 -1.56 -4.39 -12.70
N CYS A 122 -0.99 -4.54 -13.88
CA CYS A 122 0.46 -4.48 -14.07
C CYS A 122 1.01 -3.09 -13.79
N ILE A 123 0.40 -2.04 -14.36
CA ILE A 123 0.83 -0.65 -14.13
C ILE A 123 0.67 -0.25 -12.66
N SER A 124 -0.50 -0.54 -12.06
CA SER A 124 -0.73 -0.23 -10.65
C SER A 124 0.24 -0.99 -9.74
N GLY A 125 0.52 -2.26 -10.06
CA GLY A 125 1.50 -3.05 -9.34
C GLY A 125 2.93 -2.53 -9.48
N LEU A 126 3.32 -2.04 -10.65
CA LEU A 126 4.63 -1.39 -10.86
C LEU A 126 4.75 -0.11 -10.02
N VAL A 127 3.73 0.74 -10.02
CA VAL A 127 3.69 1.96 -9.18
C VAL A 127 3.82 1.58 -7.71
N GLN A 128 3.06 0.58 -7.26
CA GLN A 128 3.11 0.11 -5.89
C GLN A 128 4.50 -0.43 -5.51
N THR A 129 5.13 -1.23 -6.38
CA THR A 129 6.48 -1.75 -6.15
C THR A 129 7.53 -0.64 -6.14
N ALA A 130 7.39 0.38 -7.00
CA ALA A 130 8.26 1.55 -6.97
C ALA A 130 8.17 2.29 -5.63
N LEU A 131 6.95 2.50 -5.10
CA LEU A 131 6.75 3.11 -3.77
C LEU A 131 7.39 2.30 -2.65
N TYR A 132 7.25 0.97 -2.68
CA TYR A 132 7.93 0.10 -1.71
C TYR A 132 9.45 0.16 -1.85
N ALA A 133 9.97 0.12 -3.08
CA ALA A 133 11.41 0.17 -3.34
C ALA A 133 12.04 1.49 -2.84
N ASP A 134 11.36 2.61 -3.08
CA ASP A 134 11.77 3.92 -2.59
C ASP A 134 11.85 3.91 -1.04
N PHE A 135 10.81 3.41 -0.38
CA PHE A 135 10.84 3.25 1.08
C PHE A 135 11.98 2.35 1.57
N PHE A 136 12.18 1.17 0.97
CA PHE A 136 13.25 0.25 1.36
C PHE A 136 14.64 0.86 1.16
N TYR A 137 14.82 1.65 0.10
CA TYR A 137 16.07 2.35 -0.17
C TYR A 137 16.41 3.31 0.97
N TYR A 138 15.48 4.21 1.33
CA TYR A 138 15.71 5.16 2.44
C TYR A 138 15.75 4.49 3.81
N TYR A 139 14.97 3.44 4.02
CA TYR A 139 15.04 2.62 5.23
C TYR A 139 16.42 1.96 5.39
N TYR A 140 16.94 1.35 4.33
CA TYR A 140 18.26 0.70 4.36
C TYR A 140 19.39 1.71 4.61
N ILE A 141 19.31 2.90 4.00
CA ILE A 141 20.26 3.98 4.26
C ILE A 141 20.20 4.40 5.74
N SER A 142 19.01 4.69 6.26
CA SER A 142 18.78 5.09 7.66
C SER A 142 19.28 4.05 8.65
N TRP A 143 19.06 2.76 8.36
CA TRP A 143 19.56 1.65 9.16
C TRP A 143 21.09 1.57 9.17
N LYS A 144 21.72 1.71 8.00
CA LYS A 144 23.19 1.64 7.86
C LYS A 144 23.89 2.85 8.50
N SER A 145 23.29 4.04 8.45
CA SER A 145 23.86 5.26 9.00
C SER A 145 23.52 5.51 10.48
N ASN A 146 22.69 4.67 11.12
CA ASN A 146 22.14 4.93 12.46
C ASN A 146 21.52 6.34 12.60
N THR A 147 21.06 6.94 11.50
CA THR A 147 20.44 8.26 11.47
C THR A 147 18.95 8.14 11.17
N LYS A 148 18.16 9.08 11.69
CA LYS A 148 16.70 9.11 11.48
C LYS A 148 16.36 9.10 9.98
N LEU A 149 15.34 8.33 9.62
CA LEU A 149 14.87 8.17 8.24
C LEU A 149 14.39 9.53 7.70
N LYS A 150 15.03 10.01 6.62
CA LYS A 150 14.63 11.23 5.91
C LYS A 150 14.31 10.86 4.46
N LEU A 151 13.04 10.84 4.08
CA LEU A 151 12.65 10.88 2.66
C LEU A 151 12.84 12.31 2.14
N PRO A 152 13.16 12.51 0.84
CA PRO A 152 13.20 13.83 0.23
C PRO A 152 11.82 14.50 0.36
N ALA A 153 11.83 15.76 0.80
CA ALA A 153 10.64 16.59 0.96
C ALA A 153 10.08 17.07 -0.38
#